data_AF-A0A075GGF1-F1
#
_entry.id   AF-A0A075GGF1-F1
#
_cell.length_a   1.000
_cell.length_b   1.000
_cell.length_c   1.000
_cell.angle_alpha   90.00
_cell.angle_beta   90.00
_cell.angle_gamma   90.00
#
_symmetry.space_group_name_H-M   'P 1'
#
loop_
_entity.id
_entity.type
_entity.pdbx_description
1 polymer ?
#
loop_
_entity_poly.entity_id
_entity_poly.type
_entity_poly.pdbx_seq_one_letter_code
_entity_poly.pdbx_strand_id
1 'polypeptide(L)'
;MDKFPSYIQVNSPLEFTRLVCALERAPRVSFLHEHKGTKVLSVQMDLLKQSPVIYYTPIENFSHYLCYGFKSGKEESLMVDSTIDNSKMYSPIVKIKSLPQSLKPSSDNNSEKYQPIELDDLGSLAKLSYGFEEAPFPLFAFPFKGQWFLGVFLNFNEDGDSYFCYVVLKEEPVKPFLKHTTTNSSEPILVDNTSEHGYSYIKIVKLHETHPLVNYDQIQN
;
A
#
# COMPACT_ATOMS: atom_id res chain seq x y z
N MET A 1 5.38 8.55 25.93
CA MET A 1 5.57 9.28 24.67
C MET A 1 4.30 9.10 23.88
N ASP A 2 3.64 10.18 23.47
CA ASP A 2 2.39 10.08 22.70
C ASP A 2 2.68 9.49 21.33
N LYS A 3 1.88 8.50 20.91
CA LYS A 3 2.06 7.76 19.65
C LYS A 3 1.16 8.37 18.60
N PHE A 4 1.74 9.20 17.74
CA PHE A 4 1.01 9.91 16.70
C PHE A 4 1.05 9.16 15.37
N PRO A 5 0.00 9.28 14.54
CA PRO A 5 -0.02 8.66 13.24
C PRO A 5 0.95 9.33 12.27
N SER A 6 1.61 8.51 11.46
CA SER A 6 2.39 8.95 10.31
C SER A 6 1.54 8.86 9.05
N TYR A 7 1.39 9.98 8.34
CA TYR A 7 0.62 10.07 7.11
C TYR A 7 1.55 9.98 5.89
N ILE A 8 1.31 9.00 5.02
CA ILE A 8 2.10 8.74 3.81
C ILE A 8 1.20 8.87 2.60
N GLN A 9 1.60 9.72 1.67
CA GLN A 9 0.83 9.96 0.46
C GLN A 9 1.11 8.89 -0.60
N VAL A 10 0.07 8.28 -1.14
CA VAL A 10 0.17 7.45 -2.34
C VAL A 10 0.18 8.32 -3.60
N ASN A 11 0.72 7.80 -4.70
CA ASN A 11 1.00 8.61 -5.89
C ASN A 11 -0.26 9.08 -6.63
N SER A 12 -1.40 8.40 -6.49
CA SER A 12 -2.67 8.83 -7.08
C SER A 12 -3.89 8.22 -6.38
N PRO A 13 -5.11 8.74 -6.65
CA PRO A 13 -6.34 8.09 -6.21
C PRO A 13 -6.48 6.64 -6.68
N LEU A 14 -5.98 6.29 -7.87
CA LEU A 14 -5.99 4.91 -8.35
C LEU A 14 -5.09 4.01 -7.49
N GLU A 15 -3.91 4.48 -7.08
CA GLU A 15 -3.03 3.75 -6.16
C GLU A 15 -3.72 3.50 -4.82
N PHE A 16 -4.43 4.50 -4.30
CA PHE A 16 -5.21 4.36 -3.07
C PHE A 16 -6.34 3.34 -3.23
N THR A 17 -7.09 3.40 -4.33
CA THR A 17 -8.15 2.45 -4.63
C THR A 17 -7.62 1.02 -4.75
N ARG A 18 -6.48 0.82 -5.42
CA ARG A 18 -5.81 -0.48 -5.49
C ARG A 18 -5.42 -0.99 -4.11
N LEU A 19 -4.86 -0.13 -3.26
CA LEU A 19 -4.49 -0.45 -1.88
C LEU A 19 -5.69 -1.01 -1.09
N VAL A 20 -6.86 -0.39 -1.17
CA VAL A 20 -8.03 -0.79 -0.35
C VAL A 20 -8.95 -1.83 -0.99
N CYS A 21 -8.88 -2.04 -2.32
CA CYS A 21 -9.80 -2.95 -3.03
C CYS A 21 -9.12 -4.14 -3.68
N ALA A 22 -8.00 -3.95 -4.38
CA ALA A 22 -7.45 -4.99 -5.24
C ALA A 22 -6.93 -6.18 -4.41
N LEU A 23 -7.26 -7.39 -4.85
CA LEU A 23 -6.81 -8.65 -4.23
C LEU A 23 -7.18 -8.81 -2.74
N GLU A 24 -8.09 -7.98 -2.23
CA GLU A 24 -8.63 -8.12 -0.87
C GLU A 24 -9.78 -9.13 -0.89
N ARG A 25 -9.82 -10.03 0.09
CA ARG A 25 -11.00 -10.88 0.32
C ARG A 25 -12.24 -10.04 0.62
N ALA A 26 -12.07 -8.97 1.40
CA ALA A 26 -13.06 -7.95 1.66
C ALA A 26 -12.37 -6.57 1.57
N PRO A 27 -12.83 -5.65 0.70
CA PRO A 27 -12.24 -4.33 0.60
C PRO A 27 -12.21 -3.60 1.94
N ARG A 28 -11.10 -2.90 2.20
CA ARG A 28 -10.89 -2.15 3.44
C ARG A 28 -11.80 -0.93 3.49
N VAL A 29 -12.19 -0.49 4.69
CA VAL A 29 -12.95 0.75 4.88
C VAL A 29 -12.03 1.95 4.65
N SER A 30 -12.48 2.88 3.81
CA SER A 30 -11.80 4.15 3.57
C SER A 30 -12.40 5.24 4.46
N PHE A 31 -11.56 6.13 4.98
CA PHE A 31 -12.02 7.25 5.80
C PHE A 31 -11.82 8.57 5.05
N LEU A 32 -12.89 9.34 4.90
CA LEU A 32 -12.87 10.70 4.36
C LEU A 32 -12.75 11.69 5.52
N HIS A 33 -11.68 12.49 5.54
CA HIS A 33 -11.49 13.55 6.52
C HIS A 33 -10.65 14.70 5.95
N GLU A 34 -10.43 15.73 6.77
CA GLU A 34 -9.50 16.81 6.43
C GLU A 34 -8.10 16.52 6.96
N HIS A 35 -7.09 16.76 6.14
CA HIS A 35 -5.67 16.66 6.50
C HIS A 35 -4.94 17.84 5.86
N LYS A 36 -4.25 18.64 6.69
CA LYS A 36 -3.51 19.85 6.24
C LYS A 36 -4.34 20.80 5.36
N GLY A 37 -5.63 20.96 5.67
CA GLY A 37 -6.55 21.84 4.95
C GLY A 37 -7.15 21.25 3.66
N THR A 38 -6.83 20.00 3.32
CA THR A 38 -7.36 19.33 2.12
C THR A 38 -8.21 18.12 2.51
N LYS A 39 -9.24 17.80 1.72
CA LYS A 39 -10.00 16.56 1.87
C LYS A 39 -9.18 15.38 1.35
N VAL A 40 -9.10 14.32 2.15
CA VAL A 40 -8.33 13.12 1.82
C VAL A 40 -9.16 11.87 2.06
N LEU A 41 -8.89 10.83 1.28
CA LEU A 41 -9.20 9.46 1.69
C LEU A 41 -7.98 8.88 2.38
N SER A 42 -8.21 8.16 3.47
CA SER A 42 -7.16 7.54 4.27
C SER A 42 -7.50 6.12 4.69
N VAL A 43 -6.48 5.29 4.84
CA VAL A 43 -6.59 3.94 5.41
C VAL A 43 -5.36 3.68 6.29
N GLN A 44 -5.57 3.11 7.46
CA GLN A 44 -4.47 2.60 8.29
C GLN A 44 -4.06 1.21 7.77
N MET A 45 -2.77 1.03 7.48
CA MET A 45 -2.25 -0.25 6.96
C MET A 45 -1.35 -0.98 7.94
N ASP A 46 -0.70 -0.27 8.87
CA ASP A 46 0.28 -0.87 9.79
C ASP A 46 0.34 -0.09 11.12
N LEU A 47 1.03 -0.68 12.10
CA LEU A 47 1.39 -0.11 13.39
C LEU A 47 2.91 -0.21 13.57
N LEU A 48 3.60 0.92 13.42
CA LEU A 48 5.04 1.00 13.70
C LEU A 48 5.26 1.26 15.19
N LYS A 49 5.64 0.23 15.95
CA LYS A 49 5.76 0.26 17.43
C LYS A 49 4.53 0.90 18.10
N GLN A 50 3.33 0.51 17.63
CA GLN A 50 2.00 1.00 18.02
C GLN A 50 1.62 2.41 17.50
N SER A 51 2.49 3.08 16.74
CA SER A 51 2.13 4.32 16.04
C SER A 51 1.45 3.99 14.70
N PRO A 52 0.23 4.48 14.43
CA PRO A 52 -0.47 4.16 13.18
C PRO A 52 0.27 4.67 11.95
N VAL A 53 0.37 3.82 10.93
CA VAL A 53 0.88 4.20 9.62
C VAL A 53 -0.31 4.28 8.67
N ILE A 54 -0.63 5.52 8.29
CA ILE A 54 -1.83 5.88 7.52
C ILE A 54 -1.43 6.27 6.11
N TYR A 55 -1.97 5.58 5.13
CA TYR A 55 -1.81 5.91 3.72
C TYR A 55 -2.98 6.78 3.27
N TYR A 56 -2.71 7.81 2.47
CA TYR A 56 -3.75 8.73 2.02
C TYR A 56 -3.57 9.23 0.59
N THR A 57 -4.67 9.70 -0.01
CA THR A 57 -4.67 10.46 -1.26
C THR A 57 -5.54 11.71 -1.11
N PRO A 58 -5.12 12.89 -1.60
CA PRO A 58 -6.01 14.03 -1.72
C PRO A 58 -7.14 13.74 -2.72
N ILE A 59 -8.31 14.32 -2.47
CA ILE A 59 -9.48 14.20 -3.34
C ILE A 59 -10.24 15.54 -3.41
N GLU A 60 -10.90 15.79 -4.53
CA GLU A 60 -11.74 16.98 -4.72
C GLU A 60 -13.23 16.64 -4.62
N ASN A 61 -13.61 15.50 -5.20
CA ASN A 61 -14.98 15.01 -5.23
C ASN A 61 -15.09 13.71 -4.45
N PHE A 62 -16.25 13.45 -3.84
CA PHE A 62 -16.51 12.22 -3.10
C PHE A 62 -17.96 11.75 -3.15
N SER A 63 -18.13 10.44 -3.04
CA SER A 63 -19.43 9.76 -2.98
C SER A 63 -19.45 8.80 -1.77
N HIS A 64 -20.15 7.67 -1.86
CA HIS A 64 -20.35 6.71 -0.78
C HIS A 64 -19.37 5.52 -0.84
N TYR A 65 -18.90 5.17 -2.03
CA TYR A 65 -17.98 4.04 -2.24
C TYR A 65 -16.87 4.40 -3.21
N LEU A 66 -15.69 3.82 -2.99
CA LEU A 66 -14.65 3.68 -4.00
C LEU A 66 -14.87 2.37 -4.76
N CYS A 67 -15.11 2.46 -6.05
CA CYS A 67 -15.24 1.33 -6.97
C CYS A 67 -13.89 1.04 -7.65
N TYR A 68 -13.53 -0.24 -7.70
CA TYR A 68 -12.34 -0.75 -8.36
C TYR A 68 -12.70 -1.88 -9.30
N GLY A 69 -12.09 -1.89 -10.48
CA GLY A 69 -12.08 -3.09 -11.32
C GLY A 69 -11.31 -2.86 -12.60
N PHE A 70 -11.60 -3.67 -13.61
CA PHE A 70 -10.94 -3.58 -14.89
C PHE A 70 -11.91 -3.17 -16.00
N LYS A 71 -11.40 -2.44 -16.99
CA LYS A 71 -12.08 -2.10 -18.24
C LYS A 71 -11.08 -2.21 -19.38
N SER A 72 -11.37 -3.08 -20.35
CA SER A 72 -10.47 -3.35 -21.48
C SER A 72 -9.02 -3.69 -21.04
N GLY A 73 -8.89 -4.47 -19.97
CA GLY A 73 -7.59 -4.92 -19.43
C GLY A 73 -6.81 -3.88 -18.63
N LYS A 74 -7.35 -2.67 -18.44
CA LYS A 74 -6.76 -1.61 -17.61
C LYS A 74 -7.54 -1.41 -16.32
N GLU A 75 -6.85 -1.02 -15.27
CA GLU A 75 -7.49 -0.67 -14.01
C GLU A 75 -8.37 0.58 -14.15
N GLU A 76 -9.47 0.58 -13.41
CA GLU A 76 -10.42 1.68 -13.33
C GLU A 76 -10.76 1.92 -11.86
N SER A 77 -10.73 3.20 -11.46
CA SER A 77 -11.16 3.67 -10.15
C SER A 77 -12.20 4.77 -10.33
N LEU A 78 -13.34 4.64 -9.64
CA LEU A 78 -14.45 5.58 -9.67
C LEU A 78 -15.03 5.75 -8.27
N MET A 79 -15.64 6.90 -8.00
CA MET A 79 -16.47 7.09 -6.82
C MET A 79 -17.94 6.95 -7.19
N VAL A 80 -18.69 6.15 -6.43
CA VAL A 80 -20.06 5.78 -6.77
C VAL A 80 -20.98 5.75 -5.55
N ASP A 81 -22.29 5.98 -5.78
CA ASP A 81 -23.29 6.04 -4.72
C ASP A 81 -23.79 4.67 -4.27
N SER A 82 -23.58 3.62 -5.08
CA SER A 82 -24.09 2.26 -4.82
C SER A 82 -23.17 1.17 -5.38
N THR A 83 -23.34 -0.07 -4.89
CA THR A 83 -22.51 -1.24 -5.22
C THR A 83 -23.24 -2.22 -6.14
N ILE A 84 -23.90 -1.71 -7.19
CA ILE A 84 -24.79 -2.51 -8.06
C ILE A 84 -24.05 -3.46 -9.01
N ASP A 85 -22.82 -3.14 -9.42
CA ASP A 85 -22.05 -3.96 -10.35
C ASP A 85 -21.18 -4.95 -9.56
N ASN A 86 -21.64 -6.20 -9.48
CA ASN A 86 -20.98 -7.29 -8.74
C ASN A 86 -19.66 -7.75 -9.37
N SER A 87 -19.27 -7.25 -10.55
CA SER A 87 -17.96 -7.53 -11.15
C SER A 87 -16.85 -6.64 -10.60
N LYS A 88 -17.20 -5.63 -9.80
CA LYS A 88 -16.29 -4.64 -9.22
C LYS A 88 -16.14 -4.86 -7.72
N MET A 89 -15.05 -4.32 -7.17
CA MET A 89 -14.78 -4.29 -5.74
C MET A 89 -15.09 -2.90 -5.19
N TYR A 90 -15.65 -2.82 -3.98
CA TYR A 90 -16.08 -1.56 -3.40
C TYR A 90 -15.53 -1.36 -1.99
N SER A 91 -14.75 -0.29 -1.79
CA SER A 91 -14.37 0.17 -0.46
C SER A 91 -15.39 1.21 0.02
N PRO A 92 -16.07 1.00 1.16
CA PRO A 92 -17.01 1.99 1.70
C PRO A 92 -16.25 3.20 2.23
N ILE A 93 -16.84 4.39 2.06
CA ILE A 93 -16.27 5.65 2.52
C ILE A 93 -17.00 6.13 3.78
N VAL A 94 -16.32 6.07 4.92
CA VAL A 94 -16.79 6.64 6.19
C VAL A 94 -16.36 8.10 6.29
N LYS A 95 -17.33 9.01 6.39
CA LYS A 95 -17.09 10.46 6.45
C LYS A 95 -16.90 10.91 7.90
N ILE A 96 -15.69 11.32 8.25
CA ILE A 96 -15.36 11.81 9.60
C ILE A 96 -15.55 13.32 9.65
N LYS A 97 -16.40 13.79 10.58
CA LYS A 97 -16.66 15.22 10.79
C LYS A 97 -15.42 15.95 11.33
N SER A 98 -14.72 15.35 12.28
CA SER A 98 -13.49 15.90 12.88
C SER A 98 -12.66 14.77 13.48
N LEU A 99 -11.36 14.76 13.23
CA LEU A 99 -10.45 13.79 13.86
C LEU A 99 -10.18 14.14 15.32
N PRO A 100 -10.14 13.14 16.23
CA PRO A 100 -9.62 13.34 17.58
C PRO A 100 -8.15 13.76 17.52
N GLN A 101 -7.67 14.45 18.56
CA GLN A 101 -6.32 15.01 18.59
C GLN A 101 -5.23 13.93 18.49
N SER A 102 -5.47 12.73 19.02
CA SER A 102 -4.57 11.57 18.92
C SER A 102 -4.39 11.03 17.49
N LEU A 103 -5.33 11.33 16.58
CA LEU A 103 -5.24 10.92 15.17
C LEU A 103 -4.75 12.05 14.25
N LYS A 104 -4.40 13.21 14.80
CA LYS A 104 -3.76 14.27 14.03
C LYS A 104 -2.25 14.00 13.97
N PRO A 105 -1.58 14.30 12.84
CA PRO A 105 -0.13 14.21 12.79
C PRO A 105 0.49 15.14 13.84
N SER A 106 1.55 14.67 14.53
CA SER A 106 2.37 15.52 15.38
C SER A 106 3.38 16.32 14.56
N SER A 107 3.81 17.45 15.12
CA SER A 107 5.00 18.19 14.66
C SER A 107 6.30 17.43 14.94
N ASP A 108 6.28 16.54 15.93
CA ASP A 108 7.44 15.74 16.31
C ASP A 108 7.58 14.57 15.33
N ASN A 109 8.76 14.45 14.73
CA ASN A 109 9.10 13.33 13.88
C ASN A 109 9.06 12.04 14.71
N ASN A 110 8.32 11.04 14.22
CA ASN A 110 8.38 9.71 14.79
C ASN A 110 9.83 9.20 14.70
N SER A 111 10.44 8.92 15.86
CA SER A 111 11.81 8.39 15.94
C SER A 111 11.88 6.94 15.46
N GLU A 112 10.76 6.22 15.54
CA GLU A 112 10.68 4.84 15.11
C GLU A 112 10.79 4.74 13.59
N LYS A 113 11.60 3.80 13.12
CA LYS A 113 11.87 3.54 11.70
C LYS A 113 11.84 2.04 11.41
N TYR A 114 11.42 1.70 10.20
CA TYR A 114 11.60 0.37 9.63
C TYR A 114 13.08 0.13 9.33
N GLN A 115 13.61 -1.00 9.77
CA GLN A 115 14.95 -1.43 9.42
C GLN A 115 14.93 -2.02 7.99
N PRO A 116 15.73 -1.48 7.06
CA PRO A 116 15.76 -1.97 5.69
C PRO A 116 16.46 -3.35 5.61
N ILE A 117 15.86 -4.28 4.86
CA ILE A 117 16.47 -5.55 4.48
C ILE A 117 16.40 -5.65 2.96
N GLU A 118 17.55 -5.54 2.30
CA GLU A 118 17.63 -5.78 0.86
C GLU A 118 17.59 -7.28 0.57
N LEU A 119 16.78 -7.67 -0.40
CA LEU A 119 16.61 -9.03 -0.88
C LEU A 119 17.27 -9.18 -2.24
N ASP A 120 17.78 -10.38 -2.52
CA ASP A 120 18.51 -10.67 -3.76
C ASP A 120 17.65 -10.47 -5.03
N ASP A 121 16.36 -10.83 -4.97
CA ASP A 121 15.50 -10.84 -6.15
C ASP A 121 13.99 -10.75 -5.84
N LEU A 122 13.19 -10.54 -6.89
CA LEU A 122 11.73 -10.55 -6.83
C LEU A 122 11.17 -11.90 -6.36
N GLY A 123 11.89 -13.00 -6.60
CA GLY A 123 11.53 -14.33 -6.12
C GLY A 123 11.49 -14.40 -4.60
N SER A 124 12.50 -13.82 -3.96
CA SER A 124 12.66 -13.75 -2.51
C SER A 124 11.63 -12.80 -1.90
N LEU A 125 11.39 -11.66 -2.56
CA LEU A 125 10.32 -10.74 -2.17
C LEU A 125 8.94 -11.40 -2.24
N ALA A 126 8.62 -12.10 -3.32
CA ALA A 126 7.33 -12.78 -3.49
C ALA A 126 7.11 -13.91 -2.46
N LYS A 127 8.16 -14.59 -2.02
CA LYS A 127 8.07 -15.63 -0.98
C LYS A 127 7.62 -15.09 0.38
N LEU A 128 7.79 -13.80 0.66
CA LEU A 128 7.29 -13.19 1.90
C LEU A 128 5.76 -13.16 1.98
N SER A 129 5.04 -13.31 0.86
CA SER A 129 3.58 -13.47 0.87
C SER A 129 3.13 -14.92 1.08
N TYR A 130 4.06 -15.88 1.20
CA TYR A 130 3.73 -17.29 1.40
C TYR A 130 3.13 -17.51 2.79
N GLY A 131 2.01 -18.24 2.86
CA GLY A 131 1.31 -18.54 4.11
C GLY A 131 0.33 -17.47 4.61
N PHE A 132 0.16 -16.36 3.88
CA PHE A 132 -0.89 -15.38 4.19
C PHE A 132 -2.23 -15.81 3.59
N GLU A 133 -3.19 -16.15 4.47
CA GLU A 133 -4.50 -16.70 4.05
C GLU A 133 -5.58 -15.63 3.77
N GLU A 134 -5.46 -14.40 4.31
CA GLU A 134 -6.50 -13.37 4.16
C GLU A 134 -6.34 -12.53 2.88
N ALA A 135 -5.19 -11.89 2.72
CA ALA A 135 -4.78 -11.16 1.52
C ALA A 135 -3.25 -11.00 1.55
N PRO A 136 -2.56 -11.08 0.40
CA PRO A 136 -1.14 -10.80 0.36
C PRO A 136 -0.90 -9.32 0.72
N PHE A 137 0.12 -9.05 1.54
CA PHE A 137 0.52 -7.67 1.84
C PHE A 137 0.83 -6.92 0.53
N PRO A 138 0.39 -5.66 0.39
CA PRO A 138 0.77 -4.86 -0.76
C PRO A 138 2.30 -4.66 -0.78
N LEU A 139 2.87 -4.69 -1.97
CA LEU A 139 4.20 -4.12 -2.18
C LEU A 139 4.06 -2.62 -2.33
N PHE A 140 4.96 -1.86 -1.71
CA PHE A 140 5.09 -0.43 -1.89
C PHE A 140 6.27 -0.13 -2.80
N ALA A 141 6.05 0.79 -3.73
CA ALA A 141 7.06 1.24 -4.67
C ALA A 141 7.30 2.74 -4.53
N PHE A 142 8.55 3.18 -4.41
CA PHE A 142 8.90 4.59 -4.28
C PHE A 142 10.33 4.88 -4.71
N PRO A 143 10.63 6.12 -5.17
CA PRO A 143 11.96 6.49 -5.59
C PRO A 143 12.90 6.65 -4.39
N PHE A 144 14.18 6.31 -4.58
CA PHE A 144 15.27 6.60 -3.65
C PHE A 144 16.59 6.73 -4.42
N LYS A 145 17.26 7.89 -4.30
CA LYS A 145 18.58 8.18 -4.92
C LYS A 145 18.70 7.80 -6.42
N GLY A 146 17.63 8.02 -7.20
CA GLY A 146 17.62 7.72 -8.64
C GLY A 146 17.31 6.26 -9.01
N GLN A 147 17.07 5.41 -8.01
CA GLN A 147 16.55 4.05 -8.16
C GLN A 147 15.13 3.99 -7.60
N TRP A 148 14.48 2.83 -7.75
CA TRP A 148 13.17 2.56 -7.16
C TRP A 148 13.27 1.40 -6.19
N PHE A 149 12.76 1.59 -4.98
CA PHE A 149 12.56 0.49 -4.06
C PHE A 149 11.20 -0.13 -4.30
N LEU A 150 11.14 -1.45 -4.35
CA LEU A 150 9.91 -2.23 -4.34
C LEU A 150 10.00 -3.21 -3.18
N GLY A 151 9.10 -3.09 -2.19
CA GLY A 151 9.20 -3.88 -0.99
C GLY A 151 7.94 -3.94 -0.16
N VAL A 152 8.01 -4.61 0.98
CA VAL A 152 6.90 -4.82 1.91
C VAL A 152 7.33 -4.41 3.32
N PHE A 153 6.40 -3.83 4.07
CA PHE A 153 6.59 -3.53 5.49
C PHE A 153 6.07 -4.69 6.32
N LEU A 154 6.91 -5.23 7.21
CA LEU A 154 6.60 -6.42 8.00
C LEU A 154 7.03 -6.26 9.46
N ASN A 155 6.24 -6.86 10.35
CA ASN A 155 6.62 -7.14 11.73
C ASN A 155 6.70 -8.65 11.88
N PHE A 156 7.90 -9.22 12.01
CA PHE A 156 8.05 -10.67 12.16
C PHE A 156 7.54 -11.16 13.53
N ASN A 157 7.62 -10.30 14.55
CA ASN A 157 7.14 -10.56 15.90
C ASN A 157 6.42 -9.31 16.44
N GLU A 158 5.39 -9.48 17.27
CA GLU A 158 4.59 -8.38 17.83
C GLU A 158 5.42 -7.38 18.65
N ASP A 159 6.41 -7.86 19.40
CA ASP A 159 7.32 -7.04 20.22
C ASP A 159 8.65 -6.71 19.52
N GLY A 160 8.84 -7.22 18.30
CA GLY A 160 10.08 -7.14 17.55
C GLY A 160 10.26 -5.81 16.82
N ASP A 161 11.36 -5.71 16.08
CA ASP A 161 11.57 -4.60 15.15
C ASP A 161 10.68 -4.74 13.92
N SER A 162 10.41 -3.58 13.32
CA SER A 162 9.66 -3.47 12.07
C SER A 162 10.65 -3.37 10.92
N TYR A 163 10.39 -4.08 9.82
CA TYR A 163 11.30 -4.19 8.70
C TYR A 163 10.66 -3.69 7.42
N PHE A 164 11.50 -3.14 6.54
CA PHE A 164 11.17 -2.92 5.13
C PHE A 164 12.00 -3.88 4.30
N CYS A 165 11.41 -4.97 3.85
CA CYS A 165 12.08 -5.96 3.01
C CYS A 165 11.87 -5.58 1.55
N TYR A 166 12.93 -5.33 0.80
CA TYR A 166 12.84 -4.70 -0.53
C TYR A 166 13.84 -5.24 -1.53
N VAL A 167 13.56 -4.97 -2.81
CA VAL A 167 14.51 -5.08 -3.91
C VAL A 167 14.72 -3.72 -4.54
N VAL A 168 15.87 -3.54 -5.19
CA VAL A 168 16.18 -2.32 -5.95
C VAL A 168 15.85 -2.53 -7.43
N LEU A 169 15.00 -1.67 -7.97
CA LEU A 169 14.67 -1.57 -9.38
C LEU A 169 15.42 -0.39 -10.01
N LYS A 170 15.96 -0.60 -11.21
CA LYS A 170 16.63 0.46 -11.98
C LYS A 170 15.66 1.49 -12.55
N GLU A 171 14.40 1.09 -12.73
CA GLU A 171 13.36 1.89 -13.36
C GLU A 171 12.07 1.82 -12.53
N GLU A 172 11.18 2.79 -12.75
CA GLU A 172 9.86 2.81 -12.12
C GLU A 172 9.06 1.55 -12.51
N PRO A 173 8.46 0.82 -11.55
CA PRO A 173 7.54 -0.25 -11.87
C PRO A 173 6.24 0.34 -12.45
N VAL A 174 6.08 0.22 -13.77
CA VAL A 174 4.90 0.76 -14.48
C VAL A 174 3.66 -0.11 -14.35
N LYS A 175 3.82 -1.38 -13.98
CA LYS A 175 2.72 -2.33 -13.91
C LYS A 175 2.26 -2.57 -12.47
N PRO A 176 0.94 -2.69 -12.23
CA PRO A 176 0.32 -2.70 -10.91
C PRO A 176 0.43 -4.00 -10.10
N PHE A 177 0.83 -5.12 -10.72
CA PHE A 177 0.88 -6.41 -10.04
C PHE A 177 2.21 -7.13 -10.25
N LEU A 178 2.64 -7.85 -9.22
CA LEU A 178 3.67 -8.88 -9.32
C LEU A 178 2.98 -10.24 -9.46
N LYS A 179 3.19 -10.92 -10.59
CA LYS A 179 2.73 -12.29 -10.83
C LYS A 179 3.83 -13.26 -10.45
N HIS A 180 3.49 -14.29 -9.68
CA HIS A 180 4.41 -15.35 -9.30
C HIS A 180 3.69 -16.71 -9.19
N THR A 181 4.46 -17.79 -9.08
CA THR A 181 3.92 -19.13 -8.82
C THR A 181 4.88 -19.89 -7.92
N THR A 182 4.33 -20.87 -7.20
CA THR A 182 5.07 -21.79 -6.32
C THR A 182 5.26 -23.17 -6.96
N THR A 183 4.63 -23.43 -8.11
CA THR A 183 4.57 -24.77 -8.73
C THR A 183 5.61 -24.99 -9.82
N ASN A 184 6.24 -23.93 -10.32
CA ASN A 184 7.34 -24.03 -11.27
C ASN A 184 8.44 -23.01 -10.93
N SER A 185 9.60 -23.15 -11.56
CA SER A 185 10.76 -22.28 -11.33
C SER A 185 10.72 -20.97 -12.12
N SER A 186 9.53 -20.47 -12.51
CA SER A 186 9.44 -19.20 -13.24
C SER A 186 9.72 -18.02 -12.31
N GLU A 187 10.56 -17.10 -12.75
CA GLU A 187 10.80 -15.85 -12.02
C GLU A 187 9.52 -14.99 -11.97
N PRO A 188 9.28 -14.28 -10.84
CA PRO A 188 8.18 -13.33 -10.77
C PRO A 188 8.32 -12.20 -11.78
N ILE A 189 7.19 -11.80 -12.37
CA ILE A 189 7.16 -10.73 -13.38
C ILE A 189 6.08 -9.70 -13.08
N LEU A 190 6.32 -8.46 -13.50
CA LEU A 190 5.35 -7.39 -13.41
C LEU A 190 4.29 -7.53 -14.53
N VAL A 191 3.00 -7.38 -14.19
CA VAL A 191 1.85 -7.56 -15.10
C VAL A 191 0.75 -6.51 -14.89
N ASP A 192 -0.03 -6.23 -15.93
CA ASP A 192 -1.09 -5.21 -15.95
C ASP A 192 -2.41 -5.65 -15.31
N ASN A 193 -2.64 -6.96 -15.21
CA ASN A 193 -3.88 -7.53 -14.69
C ASN A 193 -3.64 -8.92 -14.09
N THR A 194 -4.69 -9.48 -13.50
CA THR A 194 -4.64 -10.76 -12.77
C THR A 194 -5.51 -11.84 -13.42
N SER A 195 -5.67 -11.82 -14.75
CA SER A 195 -6.59 -12.73 -15.45
C SER A 195 -6.04 -14.13 -15.69
N GLU A 196 -4.72 -14.33 -15.65
CA GLU A 196 -4.12 -15.65 -15.90
C GLU A 196 -4.35 -16.58 -14.70
N HIS A 197 -4.90 -17.76 -14.96
CA HIS A 197 -5.12 -18.79 -13.96
C HIS A 197 -3.82 -19.52 -13.59
N GLY A 198 -3.76 -20.10 -12.39
CA GLY A 198 -2.61 -20.88 -11.93
C GLY A 198 -1.44 -20.06 -11.36
N TYR A 199 -1.61 -18.74 -11.26
CA TYR A 199 -0.64 -17.83 -10.66
C TYR A 199 -1.21 -17.14 -9.42
N SER A 200 -0.29 -16.72 -8.55
CA SER A 200 -0.54 -15.81 -7.45
C SER A 200 -0.12 -14.40 -7.83
N TYR A 201 -0.78 -13.41 -7.23
CA TYR A 201 -0.58 -12.00 -7.54
C TYR A 201 -0.42 -11.20 -6.25
N ILE A 202 0.46 -10.20 -6.31
CA ILE A 202 0.63 -9.21 -5.24
C ILE A 202 0.41 -7.83 -5.87
N LYS A 203 -0.42 -7.00 -5.25
CA LYS A 203 -0.64 -5.62 -5.69
C LYS A 203 0.57 -4.75 -5.34
N ILE A 204 0.88 -3.81 -6.22
CA ILE A 204 1.94 -2.82 -6.05
C ILE A 204 1.27 -1.46 -5.87
N VAL A 205 1.65 -0.72 -4.84
CA VAL A 205 1.11 0.60 -4.52
C VAL A 205 2.25 1.60 -4.54
N LYS A 206 2.19 2.56 -5.47
CA LYS A 206 3.21 3.60 -5.61
C LYS A 206 2.98 4.72 -4.61
N LEU A 207 4.05 5.14 -3.94
CA LEU A 207 4.04 6.32 -3.08
C LEU A 207 4.39 7.57 -3.90
N HIS A 208 3.91 8.71 -3.43
CA HIS A 208 4.21 9.99 -4.07
C HIS A 208 5.69 10.37 -3.92
N GLU A 209 6.26 10.08 -2.74
CA GLU A 209 7.65 10.36 -2.40
C GLU A 209 8.30 9.15 -1.72
N THR A 210 9.60 9.23 -1.51
CA THR A 210 10.37 8.31 -0.68
C THR A 210 9.69 8.09 0.68
N HIS A 211 9.56 6.83 1.10
CA HIS A 211 8.85 6.51 2.34
C HIS A 211 9.59 7.09 3.57
N PRO A 212 8.98 7.98 4.37
CA PRO A 212 9.72 8.75 5.37
C PRO A 212 10.13 7.95 6.61
N LEU A 213 9.58 6.75 6.81
CA LEU A 213 9.82 5.93 8.01
C LEU A 213 10.84 4.81 7.78
N VAL A 214 11.51 4.72 6.65
CA VAL A 214 12.61 3.75 6.48
C VAL A 214 13.91 4.31 7.05
N ASN A 215 14.69 3.47 7.73
CA ASN A 215 16.00 3.82 8.25
C ASN A 215 17.08 3.77 7.16
N TYR A 216 17.09 4.77 6.28
CA TYR A 216 18.00 4.80 5.12
C TYR A 216 19.50 4.83 5.48
N ASP A 217 19.84 5.23 6.71
CA ASP A 217 21.24 5.25 7.19
C ASP A 217 21.83 3.84 7.35
N GLN A 218 20.99 2.81 7.39
CA GLN A 218 21.40 1.40 7.48
C GLN A 218 21.53 0.71 6.11
N ILE A 219 21.23 1.41 5.01
CA ILE A 219 21.43 0.87 3.67
C ILE A 219 22.92 0.98 3.33
N GLN A 220 23.60 -0.16 3.28
CA GLN A 220 24.98 -0.24 2.83
C GLN A 220 25.01 0.06 1.32
N ASN A 221 25.71 1.13 0.92
CA ASN A 221 25.96 1.42 -0.50
C ASN A 221 27.21 0.67 -0.98
#